data_AF-A0A2H6NEU6-F1
#
_entry.id   AF-A0A2H6NEU6-F1
#
_cell.length_a   1.000
_cell.length_b   1.000
_cell.length_c   1.000
_cell.angle_alpha   90.00
_cell.angle_beta   90.00
_cell.angle_gamma   90.00
#
_symmetry.space_group_name_H-M   'P 1'
#
loop_
_entity.id
_entity.type
_entity.pdbx_description
1 polymer ?
#
loop_
_entity_poly.entity_id
_entity_poly.type
_entity_poly.pdbx_seq_one_letter_code
_entity_poly.pdbx_strand_id
1 'polypeptide(L)'
;AQGHVQVGIMENYCLMATKQKSNVERALQAFTEIVTNEKDHVPALLGMATAYMILKQTPRARNQLKRISKMNWNPIDAEEFEKSWLSLADIYIQSSKYDMASELLKRCLRHNRSC
;
A
#
# COMPACT_ATOMS: atom_id res chain seq x y z
N ALA A 1 -4.68 13.22 18.33
CA ALA A 1 -5.49 12.43 17.37
C ALA A 1 -4.61 11.60 16.44
N GLN A 2 -3.66 12.20 15.70
CA GLN A 2 -2.78 11.49 14.74
C GLN A 2 -1.96 10.33 15.34
N GLY A 3 -1.44 10.46 16.57
CA GLY A 3 -0.65 9.40 17.20
C GLY A 3 -1.39 8.08 17.45
N HIS A 4 -2.70 8.12 17.70
CA HIS A 4 -3.49 6.89 17.90
C HIS A 4 -3.69 6.12 16.59
N VAL A 5 -3.90 6.84 15.48
CA VAL A 5 -4.04 6.22 14.15
C VAL A 5 -2.74 5.54 13.75
N GLN A 6 -1.59 6.19 13.99
CA GLN A 6 -0.28 5.65 13.66
C GLN A 6 0.05 4.37 14.45
N VAL A 7 -0.29 4.32 15.75
CA VAL A 7 -0.16 3.09 16.55
C VAL A 7 -1.04 1.97 15.98
N GLY A 8 -2.30 2.27 15.67
CA GLY A 8 -3.22 1.30 15.07
C GLY A 8 -2.70 0.74 13.74
N ILE A 9 -2.04 1.56 12.91
CA ILE A 9 -1.43 1.10 11.67
C ILE A 9 -0.29 0.12 11.94
N MET A 10 0.61 0.42 12.88
CA MET A 10 1.73 -0.46 13.23
C MET A 10 1.23 -1.80 13.80
N GLU A 11 0.24 -1.78 14.69
CA GLU A 11 -0.38 -2.98 15.25
C GLU A 11 -0.98 -3.87 14.15
N ASN A 12 -1.66 -3.27 13.17
CA ASN A 12 -2.22 -3.99 12.04
C ASN A 12 -1.13 -4.58 11.12
N TYR A 13 0.01 -3.90 10.96
CA TYR A 13 1.17 -4.49 10.29
C TYR A 13 1.72 -5.71 11.04
N CYS A 14 1.80 -5.66 12.37
CA CYS A 14 2.19 -6.83 13.19
C CYS A 14 1.21 -7.99 13.01
N LEU A 15 -0.10 -7.73 12.98
CA LEU A 15 -1.12 -8.76 12.71
C LEU A 15 -0.95 -9.38 11.33
N MET A 16 -0.71 -8.58 10.29
CA MET A 16 -0.45 -9.09 8.94
C MET A 16 0.82 -9.93 8.85
N ALA A 17 1.87 -9.60 9.62
CA ALA A 17 3.12 -10.34 9.66
C ALA A 17 2.94 -11.80 10.13
N THR A 18 1.89 -12.09 10.90
CA THR A 18 1.56 -13.47 11.32
C THR A 18 1.15 -14.37 10.14
N LYS A 19 0.74 -13.79 9.01
CA LYS A 19 0.19 -14.47 7.83
C LYS A 19 -1.01 -15.39 8.11
N GLN A 20 -1.58 -15.32 9.32
CA GLN A 20 -2.81 -16.04 9.64
C GLN A 20 -3.99 -15.30 9.00
N LYS A 21 -4.81 -16.03 8.24
CA LYS A 21 -5.93 -15.45 7.49
C LYS A 21 -6.84 -14.57 8.35
N SER A 22 -7.21 -15.04 9.54
CA SER A 22 -8.06 -14.32 10.50
C SER A 22 -7.43 -12.99 10.94
N ASN A 23 -6.13 -12.97 11.24
CA ASN A 23 -5.42 -11.76 11.65
C ASN A 23 -5.30 -10.75 10.49
N VAL A 24 -5.08 -11.24 9.27
CA VAL A 24 -5.01 -10.40 8.07
C VAL A 24 -6.38 -9.79 7.75
N GLU A 25 -7.47 -10.54 7.90
CA GLU A 25 -8.84 -10.04 7.72
C GLU A 25 -9.21 -8.98 8.77
N ARG A 26 -8.81 -9.19 10.04
CA ARG A 26 -8.98 -8.17 11.10
C ARG A 26 -8.19 -6.89 10.78
N ALA A 27 -6.94 -7.02 10.36
CA ALA A 27 -6.13 -5.87 9.97
C ALA A 27 -6.73 -5.12 8.78
N LEU A 28 -7.23 -5.85 7.78
CA LEU A 28 -7.91 -5.28 6.62
C LEU A 28 -9.16 -4.49 7.02
N GLN A 29 -9.95 -4.98 7.97
CA GLN A 29 -11.12 -4.26 8.49
C GLN A 29 -10.71 -2.94 9.14
N ALA A 30 -9.70 -2.96 10.01
CA ALA A 30 -9.20 -1.74 10.65
C ALA A 30 -8.68 -0.71 9.65
N PHE A 31 -7.92 -1.12 8.62
CA PHE A 31 -7.51 -0.20 7.55
C PHE A 31 -8.70 0.36 6.77
N THR A 32 -9.74 -0.44 6.55
CA THR A 32 -10.95 0.00 5.86
C THR A 32 -11.66 1.11 6.66
N GLU A 33 -11.79 0.94 7.97
CA GLU A 33 -12.38 1.95 8.86
C GLU A 33 -11.60 3.27 8.82
N ILE A 34 -10.27 3.22 8.81
CA ILE A 34 -9.41 4.40 8.66
C ILE A 34 -9.69 5.08 7.31
N VAL A 35 -9.69 4.33 6.20
CA VAL A 35 -9.92 4.89 4.85
C VAL A 35 -11.35 5.43 4.69
N THR A 36 -12.33 4.87 5.39
CA THR A 36 -13.70 5.41 5.38
C THR A 36 -13.76 6.80 6.03
N ASN A 37 -13.02 7.01 7.11
CA ASN A 37 -12.94 8.30 7.79
C ASN A 37 -12.00 9.30 7.07
N GLU A 38 -10.87 8.80 6.56
CA GLU A 38 -9.83 9.58 5.91
C GLU A 38 -9.53 8.97 4.54
N LYS A 39 -10.31 9.40 3.54
CA LYS A 39 -10.33 8.78 2.21
C LYS A 39 -8.95 8.62 1.59
N ASP A 40 -8.08 9.61 1.70
CA ASP A 40 -6.77 9.62 1.04
C ASP A 40 -5.61 9.33 1.99
N HIS A 41 -5.85 8.56 3.06
CA HIS A 41 -4.81 8.14 4.00
C HIS A 41 -3.87 7.07 3.38
N VAL A 42 -2.75 7.52 2.82
CA VAL A 42 -1.79 6.70 2.04
C VAL A 42 -1.31 5.45 2.79
N PRO A 43 -0.87 5.53 4.07
CA PRO A 43 -0.42 4.33 4.78
C PRO A 43 -1.52 3.27 4.98
N ALA A 44 -2.78 3.69 5.12
CA ALA A 44 -3.89 2.75 5.32
C ALA A 44 -4.27 2.07 4.00
N LEU A 45 -4.24 2.82 2.89
CA LEU A 45 -4.43 2.26 1.54
C LEU A 45 -3.33 1.25 1.19
N LEU A 46 -2.08 1.53 1.56
CA LEU A 46 -0.98 0.58 1.40
C LEU A 46 -1.22 -0.67 2.26
N GLY A 47 -1.62 -0.51 3.53
CA GLY A 47 -2.01 -1.60 4.41
C GLY A 47 -3.11 -2.50 3.82
N MET A 48 -4.17 -1.91 3.26
CA MET A 48 -5.22 -2.66 2.55
C MET A 48 -4.66 -3.43 1.35
N ALA A 49 -3.80 -2.80 0.54
CA ALA A 49 -3.18 -3.46 -0.61
C ALA A 49 -2.33 -4.66 -0.17
N THR A 50 -1.50 -4.50 0.87
CA THR A 50 -0.68 -5.57 1.43
C THR A 50 -1.53 -6.72 1.97
N ALA A 51 -2.60 -6.42 2.72
CA ALA A 51 -3.54 -7.44 3.19
C ALA A 51 -4.18 -8.21 2.03
N TYR A 52 -4.63 -7.51 0.98
CA TYR A 52 -5.18 -8.17 -0.21
C TYR A 52 -4.15 -9.05 -0.92
N MET A 53 -2.88 -8.65 -0.98
CA MET A 53 -1.81 -9.50 -1.54
C MET A 53 -1.63 -10.79 -0.73
N ILE A 54 -1.60 -10.69 0.61
CA ILE A 54 -1.49 -11.87 1.49
C ILE A 54 -2.69 -12.80 1.32
N LEU A 55 -3.89 -12.23 1.19
CA LEU A 55 -5.14 -12.96 0.94
C LEU A 55 -5.29 -13.45 -0.52
N LYS A 56 -4.26 -13.26 -1.37
CA LYS A 56 -4.26 -13.63 -2.80
C LYS A 56 -5.37 -12.95 -3.62
N GLN A 57 -5.84 -11.78 -3.17
CA GLN A 57 -6.83 -10.94 -3.85
C GLN A 57 -6.14 -9.86 -4.69
N THR A 58 -5.22 -10.26 -5.58
CA THR A 58 -4.38 -9.37 -6.39
C THR A 58 -5.14 -8.28 -7.16
N PRO A 59 -6.34 -8.53 -7.75
CA PRO A 59 -7.10 -7.47 -8.41
C PRO A 59 -7.53 -6.33 -7.48
N ARG A 60 -7.88 -6.64 -6.22
CA ARG A 60 -8.26 -5.64 -5.21
C ARG A 60 -7.05 -4.89 -4.70
N ALA A 61 -5.93 -5.57 -4.47
CA ALA A 61 -4.66 -4.94 -4.14
C ALA A 61 -4.26 -3.90 -5.21
N ARG A 62 -4.29 -4.32 -6.48
CA ARG A 62 -3.97 -3.45 -7.62
C ARG A 62 -4.84 -2.19 -7.66
N ASN A 63 -6.14 -2.29 -7.34
CA ASN A 63 -7.02 -1.14 -7.35
C ASN A 63 -6.62 -0.09 -6.31
N GLN A 64 -6.24 -0.51 -5.10
CA GLN A 64 -5.75 0.41 -4.06
C GLN A 64 -4.41 1.03 -4.46
N LEU A 65 -3.48 0.23 -5.00
CA LEU A 65 -2.18 0.74 -5.44
C LEU A 65 -2.30 1.75 -6.60
N LYS A 66 -3.21 1.50 -7.56
CA LYS A 66 -3.52 2.47 -8.63
C LYS A 66 -4.14 3.76 -8.10
N ARG A 67 -4.81 3.71 -6.96
CA ARG A 67 -5.35 4.91 -6.30
C ARG A 67 -4.20 5.73 -5.73
N ILE A 68 -3.30 5.10 -4.98
CA ILE A 68 -2.10 5.75 -4.41
C ILE A 68 -1.23 6.34 -5.52
N SER A 69 -1.03 5.64 -6.65
CA SER A 69 -0.18 6.13 -7.74
C SER A 69 -0.68 7.42 -8.41
N LYS A 70 -1.96 7.78 -8.22
CA LYS A 70 -2.58 9.01 -8.73
C LYS A 70 -2.60 10.15 -7.71
N MET A 71 -2.25 9.88 -6.45
CA MET A 71 -2.23 10.90 -5.41
C MET A 71 -1.01 11.81 -5.56
N ASN A 72 -1.11 12.99 -4.95
CA ASN A 72 0.00 13.92 -4.87
C ASN A 72 1.06 13.35 -3.92
N TRP A 73 2.28 13.20 -4.44
CA TRP A 73 3.41 12.79 -3.63
C TRP A 73 3.67 13.84 -2.55
N ASN A 74 4.01 13.38 -1.35
CA ASN A 74 4.40 14.24 -0.25
C ASN A 74 5.59 13.58 0.50
N PRO A 75 6.43 14.37 1.18
CA PRO A 75 7.62 13.86 1.85
C PRO A 75 7.32 13.07 3.12
N ILE A 76 6.12 13.23 3.72
CA ILE A 76 5.73 12.56 4.97
C ILE A 76 5.48 11.07 4.69
N ASP A 77 4.75 10.76 3.62
CA ASP A 77 4.39 9.40 3.21
C ASP A 77 5.31 8.87 2.10
N ALA A 78 6.53 9.42 1.98
CA ALA A 78 7.41 9.12 0.83
C ALA A 78 7.73 7.62 0.71
N GLU A 79 7.95 6.96 1.84
CA GLU A 79 8.23 5.53 1.92
C GLU A 79 7.01 4.68 1.50
N GLU A 80 5.81 5.08 1.91
CA GLU A 80 4.56 4.41 1.54
C GLU A 80 4.28 4.56 0.04
N PHE A 81 4.52 5.74 -0.51
CA PHE A 81 4.46 5.95 -1.96
C PHE A 81 5.42 5.01 -2.69
N GLU A 82 6.67 4.93 -2.23
CA GLU A 82 7.69 4.07 -2.82
C GLU A 82 7.26 2.59 -2.81
N LYS A 83 6.91 2.07 -1.63
CA LYS A 83 6.40 0.70 -1.45
C LYS A 83 5.19 0.43 -2.34
N SER A 84 4.29 1.40 -2.49
CA SER A 84 3.12 1.24 -3.35
C SER A 84 3.47 1.12 -4.84
N TRP A 85 4.42 1.92 -5.33
CA TRP A 85 4.84 1.90 -6.72
C TRP A 85 5.61 0.63 -7.06
N LEU A 86 6.50 0.18 -6.18
CA LEU A 86 7.22 -1.09 -6.33
C LEU A 86 6.24 -2.27 -6.35
N SER A 87 5.29 -2.31 -5.41
CA SER A 87 4.27 -3.37 -5.36
C SER A 87 3.39 -3.39 -6.62
N LEU A 88 3.02 -2.23 -7.15
CA LEU A 88 2.23 -2.14 -8.38
C LEU A 88 3.03 -2.53 -9.62
N ALA A 89 4.31 -2.17 -9.65
CA ALA A 89 5.23 -2.57 -10.71
C ALA A 89 5.39 -4.10 -10.76
N ASP A 90 5.56 -4.77 -9.61
CA ASP A 90 5.63 -6.23 -9.53
C ASP A 90 4.37 -6.90 -10.09
N ILE A 91 3.18 -6.41 -9.73
CA ILE A 91 1.91 -6.91 -10.29
C ILE A 91 1.88 -6.75 -11.82
N TYR A 92 2.40 -5.63 -12.35
CA TYR A 92 2.46 -5.41 -13.79
C TYR A 92 3.50 -6.30 -14.47
N ILE A 93 4.67 -6.55 -13.85
CA ILE A 93 5.67 -7.51 -14.35
C ILE A 93 5.07 -8.91 -14.46
N GLN A 94 4.38 -9.37 -13.42
CA GLN A 94 3.69 -10.67 -13.42
C GLN A 94 2.58 -10.76 -14.48
N SER A 95 2.05 -9.62 -14.92
CA SER A 95 1.03 -9.51 -15.98
C SER A 95 1.62 -9.21 -17.36
N SER A 96 2.94 -9.28 -17.55
CA SER A 96 3.67 -8.92 -18.78
C SER A 96 3.46 -7.47 -19.25
N LYS A 97 3.12 -6.55 -18.34
CA LYS A 97 2.88 -5.12 -18.58
C LYS A 97 4.13 -4.29 -18.27
N TYR A 98 5.21 -4.60 -18.97
CA TYR A 98 6.54 -4.06 -18.65
C TYR A 98 6.68 -2.54 -18.81
N ASP A 99 5.96 -1.93 -19.75
CA ASP A 99 5.99 -0.47 -19.94
C ASP A 99 5.45 0.27 -18.71
N MET A 100 4.31 -0.17 -18.19
CA MET A 100 3.69 0.40 -17.00
C MET A 100 4.54 0.17 -15.75
N ALA A 101 5.16 -1.00 -15.63
CA ALA A 101 6.08 -1.28 -14.54
C ALA A 101 7.30 -0.36 -14.59
N SER A 102 7.88 -0.17 -15.79
CA SER A 102 9.06 0.67 -15.99
C SER A 102 8.79 2.14 -15.66
N GLU A 103 7.59 2.66 -15.96
CA GLU A 103 7.21 4.02 -15.61
C GLU A 103 7.17 4.23 -14.08
N LEU A 104 6.57 3.29 -13.35
CA LEU A 104 6.52 3.32 -11.89
C LEU A 104 7.91 3.23 -11.26
N LEU A 105 8.78 2.36 -11.79
CA LEU A 105 10.16 2.22 -11.31
C LEU A 105 10.99 3.47 -11.56
N LYS A 106 10.86 4.12 -12.73
CA LYS A 106 11.51 5.41 -13.01
C LYS A 106 11.02 6.50 -12.07
N ARG A 107 9.73 6.51 -11.73
CA ARG A 107 9.15 7.45 -10.75
C ARG A 107 9.73 7.20 -9.36
N CYS A 108 9.84 5.94 -8.95
CA CYS A 108 10.48 5.52 -7.71
C CYS A 108 11.91 6.09 -7.59
N LEU A 109 12.75 5.86 -8.61
CA LEU A 109 14.13 6.35 -8.66
C LEU A 109 14.25 7.89 -8.64
N ARG A 110 13.27 8.60 -9.20
CA ARG A 110 13.29 10.08 -9.20
C ARG A 110 13.05 10.67 -7.82
N HIS A 111 12.22 10.01 -7.00
CA HIS A 111 11.83 10.50 -5.69
C HIS A 111 12.67 9.91 -4.55
N ASN A 112 13.20 8.70 -4.72
CA ASN A 112 14.07 8.09 -3.74
C ASN A 112 15.45 8.78 -3.77
N ARG A 113 15.70 9.64 -2.77
CA ARG A 113 16.98 10.35 -2.57
C ARG A 113 17.97 9.57 -1.70
N SER A 114 17.68 8.31 -1.39
CA SER A 114 18.58 7.42 -0.65
C SER A 114 19.60 6.73 -1.55
N CYS A 115 19.46 6.88 -2.88
CA CYS A 115 20.38 6.40 -3.91
C CYS A 115 21.33 7.51 -4.38
#